data_AF-A0A7L4JNS8-F1
#
_entry.id   AF-A0A7L4JNS8-F1
#
_cell.length_a   1.000
_cell.length_b   1.000
_cell.length_c   1.000
_cell.angle_alpha   90.00
_cell.angle_beta   90.00
_cell.angle_gamma   90.00
#
_symmetry.space_group_name_H-M   'P 1'
#
loop_
_entity.id
_entity.type
_entity.pdbx_description
1 polymer ?
#
loop_
_entity_poly.entity_id
_entity_poly.type
_entity_poly.pdbx_seq_one_letter_code
_entity_poly.pdbx_strand_id
1 'polypeptide(L)'
;AAQQINELNSNCQEAITECLKGRKEEIRNALVERVNAISSAQLQDFDWQLKLALSSDKISMLQMPLLNLDLDVRENGEIKPVSIEMNKEEVQNLINTLEAANKVMLTNI
;
A
#
# COMPACT_ATOMS: atom_id res chain seq x y z
N ALA A 1 -31.49 -3.72 1.47
CA ALA A 1 -30.89 -4.73 2.37
C ALA A 1 -31.54 -4.70 3.76
N ALA A 2 -31.40 -3.63 4.56
CA ALA A 2 -31.95 -3.57 5.92
C ALA A 2 -33.49 -3.74 6.00
N GLN A 3 -34.24 -3.20 5.03
CA GLN A 3 -35.71 -3.33 5.00
C GLN A 3 -36.21 -4.77 4.78
N GLN A 4 -35.43 -5.62 4.09
CA GLN A 4 -35.81 -7.00 3.79
C GLN A 4 -35.60 -7.94 4.98
N ILE A 5 -34.73 -7.57 5.93
CA ILE A 5 -34.48 -8.36 7.15
C ILE A 5 -35.69 -8.24 8.09
N ASN A 6 -36.36 -7.09 8.10
CA ASN A 6 -37.55 -6.84 8.94
C ASN A 6 -38.77 -7.67 8.53
N GLU A 7 -38.79 -8.22 7.31
CA GLU A 7 -39.87 -9.08 6.81
C GLU A 7 -39.68 -10.56 7.24
N LEU A 8 -38.52 -10.91 7.82
CA LEU A 8 -38.22 -12.26 8.29
C LEU A 8 -38.74 -12.48 9.72
N ASN A 9 -38.94 -13.74 10.11
CA ASN A 9 -39.30 -14.06 11.49
C ASN A 9 -38.15 -13.72 12.48
N SER A 10 -38.49 -13.57 13.76
CA SER A 10 -37.56 -13.13 14.81
C SER A 10 -36.31 -14.00 14.91
N ASN A 11 -36.45 -15.31 14.75
CA ASN A 11 -35.34 -16.25 14.87
C ASN A 11 -34.33 -16.07 13.72
N CYS A 12 -34.83 -15.85 12.50
CA CYS A 12 -33.98 -15.55 11.35
C CYS A 12 -33.30 -14.18 11.50
N GLN A 13 -34.00 -13.17 12.00
CA GLN A 13 -33.43 -11.84 12.26
C GLN A 13 -32.29 -11.92 13.28
N GLU A 14 -32.48 -12.66 14.36
CA GLU A 14 -31.51 -12.84 15.43
C GLU A 14 -30.27 -13.59 14.94
N ALA A 15 -30.45 -14.70 14.21
CA ALA A 15 -29.36 -15.46 13.61
C ALA A 15 -28.52 -14.62 12.61
N ILE A 16 -29.18 -13.83 11.75
CA ILE A 16 -28.49 -12.94 10.81
C ILE A 16 -27.71 -11.86 11.57
N THR A 17 -28.32 -11.27 12.61
CA THR A 17 -27.71 -10.20 13.40
C THR A 17 -26.48 -10.70 14.14
N GLU A 18 -26.55 -11.87 14.77
CA GLU A 18 -25.41 -12.47 15.46
C GLU A 18 -24.29 -12.86 14.49
N CYS A 19 -24.64 -13.38 13.31
CA CYS A 19 -23.65 -13.68 12.27
C CYS A 19 -22.93 -12.41 11.77
N LEU A 20 -23.67 -11.33 11.50
CA LEU A 20 -23.10 -10.06 11.05
C LEU A 20 -22.24 -9.40 12.12
N LYS A 21 -22.65 -9.46 13.40
CA LYS A 21 -21.85 -8.97 14.52
C LYS A 21 -20.56 -9.76 14.67
N GLY A 22 -20.64 -11.09 14.67
CA GLY A 22 -19.47 -11.96 14.80
C GLY A 22 -18.45 -11.78 13.68
N ARG A 23 -18.92 -11.41 12.47
CA ARG A 23 -18.07 -11.24 11.28
C ARG A 23 -17.80 -9.78 10.91
N LYS A 24 -18.12 -8.83 11.80
CA LYS A 24 -18.00 -7.39 11.50
C LYS A 24 -16.61 -7.00 11.02
N GLU A 25 -15.55 -7.48 11.69
CA GLU A 25 -14.18 -7.15 11.33
C GLU A 25 -13.74 -7.81 10.01
N GLU A 26 -14.14 -9.05 9.75
CA GLU A 26 -13.91 -9.71 8.45
C GLU A 26 -14.57 -8.94 7.31
N ILE A 27 -15.83 -8.53 7.49
CA ILE A 27 -16.57 -7.76 6.50
C ILE A 27 -15.91 -6.40 6.29
N ARG A 28 -15.50 -5.72 7.36
CA ARG A 28 -14.78 -4.44 7.27
C ARG A 28 -13.48 -4.61 6.50
N ASN A 29 -12.67 -5.60 6.84
CA ASN A 29 -11.41 -5.88 6.15
C ASN A 29 -11.64 -6.20 4.67
N ALA A 30 -12.60 -7.07 4.35
CA ALA A 30 -12.94 -7.40 2.96
C ALA A 30 -13.44 -6.18 2.16
N LEU A 31 -14.19 -5.27 2.79
CA LEU A 31 -14.63 -4.03 2.15
C LEU A 31 -13.48 -3.05 1.94
N VAL A 32 -12.58 -2.90 2.91
CA VAL A 32 -11.37 -2.08 2.79
C VAL A 32 -10.46 -2.64 1.71
N GLU A 33 -10.20 -3.95 1.71
CA GLU A 33 -9.47 -4.64 0.66
C GLU A 33 -10.13 -4.44 -0.71
N ARG A 34 -11.45 -4.55 -0.80
CA ARG A 34 -12.17 -4.35 -2.07
C ARG A 34 -12.08 -2.90 -2.57
N VAL A 35 -12.19 -1.91 -1.69
CA VAL A 35 -12.04 -0.50 -2.05
C VAL A 35 -10.59 -0.19 -2.41
N ASN A 36 -9.62 -0.74 -1.68
CA ASN A 36 -8.21 -0.63 -2.01
C ASN A 36 -7.87 -1.42 -3.28
N ALA A 37 -8.59 -2.49 -3.63
CA ALA A 37 -8.42 -3.22 -4.88
C ALA A 37 -8.89 -2.41 -6.10
N ILE A 38 -9.63 -1.30 -5.90
CA ILE A 38 -9.87 -0.28 -6.93
C ILE A 38 -8.59 0.52 -7.20
N SER A 39 -7.68 0.64 -6.22
CA SER A 39 -6.31 1.08 -6.47
C SER A 39 -5.60 -0.03 -7.23
N SER A 40 -5.39 0.20 -8.52
CA SER A 40 -4.75 -0.74 -9.45
C SER A 40 -3.45 -1.35 -8.93
N ALA A 41 -2.68 -0.61 -8.13
CA ALA A 41 -1.41 -1.05 -7.56
C ALA A 41 -1.35 -0.85 -6.04
N GLN A 42 -0.82 -1.85 -5.32
CA GLN A 42 -0.59 -1.82 -3.87
C GLN A 42 0.81 -2.32 -3.55
N LEU A 43 1.59 -1.54 -2.81
CA LEU A 43 2.89 -1.99 -2.29
C LEU A 43 2.68 -3.14 -1.28
N GLN A 44 3.39 -4.24 -1.46
CA GLN A 44 3.34 -5.43 -0.59
C GLN A 44 4.58 -5.52 0.29
N ASP A 45 5.75 -5.34 -0.32
CA ASP A 45 7.04 -5.42 0.35
C ASP A 45 8.03 -4.44 -0.28
N PHE A 46 9.09 -4.10 0.47
CA PHE A 46 10.19 -3.32 -0.05
C PHE A 46 11.52 -3.71 0.59
N ASP A 47 12.57 -3.72 -0.23
CA ASP A 47 13.96 -3.91 0.20
C ASP A 47 14.83 -2.82 -0.41
N TRP A 48 15.98 -2.56 0.21
CA TRP A 48 16.93 -1.58 -0.29
C TRP A 48 18.37 -2.02 -0.10
N GLN A 49 19.24 -1.53 -0.97
CA GLN A 49 20.68 -1.76 -0.91
C GLN A 49 21.45 -0.50 -1.32
N LEU A 50 22.55 -0.23 -0.63
CA LEU A 50 23.48 0.84 -1.00
C LEU A 50 24.63 0.26 -1.83
N LYS A 51 24.93 0.89 -2.96
CA LYS A 51 26.03 0.52 -3.84
C LYS A 51 26.91 1.72 -4.19
N LEU A 52 28.18 1.45 -4.45
CA LEU A 52 29.11 2.46 -4.96
C LEU A 52 29.23 2.27 -6.48
N ALA A 53 28.69 3.22 -7.23
CA ALA A 53 28.80 3.22 -8.68
C ALA A 53 30.02 4.03 -9.13
N LEU A 54 30.65 3.59 -10.22
CA LEU A 54 31.68 4.37 -10.89
C LEU A 54 31.00 5.42 -11.75
N SER A 55 31.18 6.71 -11.41
CA SER A 55 30.72 7.82 -12.25
C SER A 55 31.56 7.86 -13.53
N SER A 56 30.88 7.90 -14.68
CA SER A 56 31.52 8.03 -16.00
C SER A 56 31.75 9.49 -16.42
N ASP A 57 31.10 10.44 -15.75
CA ASP A 57 31.02 11.85 -16.15
C ASP A 57 32.03 12.76 -15.44
N LYS A 58 32.63 12.33 -14.31
CA LYS A 58 33.77 13.02 -13.68
C LYS A 58 34.78 12.02 -13.13
N ILE A 59 35.99 12.02 -13.70
CA ILE A 59 37.15 11.22 -13.24
C ILE A 59 37.48 11.44 -11.75
N SER A 60 37.09 12.59 -11.18
CA SER A 60 37.24 12.91 -9.76
C SER A 60 36.13 12.36 -8.83
N MET A 61 35.06 11.76 -9.36
CA MET A 61 33.93 11.21 -8.59
C MET A 61 33.85 9.68 -8.66
N LEU A 62 35.01 9.01 -8.53
CA LEU A 62 35.03 7.57 -8.28
C LEU A 62 34.20 7.28 -7.01
N GLN A 63 33.23 6.35 -7.13
CA GLN A 63 32.38 5.86 -6.04
C GLN A 63 31.24 6.80 -5.59
N MET A 64 30.31 7.12 -6.49
CA MET A 64 29.06 7.76 -6.10
C MET A 64 28.17 6.74 -5.37
N PRO A 65 27.72 7.01 -4.12
CA PRO A 65 26.77 6.17 -3.44
C PRO A 65 25.39 6.29 -4.08
N LEU A 66 24.83 5.15 -4.49
CA LEU A 66 23.50 5.01 -5.04
C LEU A 66 22.70 4.04 -4.18
N LEU A 67 21.41 4.32 -4.02
CA LEU A 67 20.46 3.42 -3.39
C LEU A 67 19.67 2.72 -4.49
N ASN A 68 19.60 1.40 -4.44
CA ASN A 68 18.60 0.63 -5.16
C ASN A 68 17.46 0.35 -4.21
N LEU A 69 16.24 0.72 -4.61
CA LEU A 69 15.00 0.41 -3.92
C LEU A 69 14.25 -0.61 -4.76
N ASP A 70 13.98 -1.77 -4.17
CA ASP A 70 13.19 -2.84 -4.77
C ASP A 70 11.81 -2.86 -4.09
N LEU A 71 10.76 -2.88 -4.90
CA LEU A 71 9.36 -2.81 -4.48
C LEU A 71 8.59 -3.98 -5.08
N ASP A 72 7.89 -4.72 -4.24
CA ASP A 72 6.92 -5.71 -4.69
C ASP A 72 5.52 -5.09 -4.72
N VAL A 73 5.01 -4.85 -5.93
CA VAL A 73 3.72 -4.17 -6.13
C VAL A 73 2.69 -5.17 -6.62
N ARG A 74 1.62 -5.38 -5.85
CA ARG A 74 0.46 -6.15 -6.29
C ARG A 74 -0.39 -5.31 -7.22
N GLU A 75 -0.55 -5.75 -8.46
CA GLU A 75 -1.41 -5.14 -9.46
C GLU A 75 -2.22 -6.23 -10.19
N ASN A 76 -3.54 -6.05 -10.27
CA ASN A 76 -4.47 -7.01 -10.89
C ASN A 76 -4.36 -8.45 -10.34
N GLY A 77 -3.94 -8.61 -9.08
CA GLY A 77 -3.78 -9.91 -8.42
C GLY A 77 -2.40 -10.55 -8.60
N GLU A 78 -1.52 -9.98 -9.41
CA GLU A 78 -0.14 -10.43 -9.60
C GLU A 78 0.83 -9.51 -8.86
N ILE A 79 1.95 -10.07 -8.36
CA ILE A 79 3.02 -9.29 -7.76
C ILE A 79 4.05 -8.96 -8.84
N LYS A 80 4.30 -7.67 -9.05
CA LYS A 80 5.26 -7.13 -10.01
C LYS A 80 6.42 -6.48 -9.26
N PRO A 81 7.66 -6.93 -9.47
CA PRO A 81 8.83 -6.28 -8.90
C PRO A 81 9.14 -4.99 -9.67
N VAL A 82 9.46 -3.92 -8.94
CA VAL A 82 9.90 -2.62 -9.46
C VAL A 82 11.21 -2.27 -8.79
N SER A 83 12.25 -1.99 -9.57
CA SER A 83 13.57 -1.60 -9.07
C SER A 83 13.91 -0.18 -9.51
N ILE A 84 14.35 0.65 -8.57
CA ILE A 84 14.66 2.07 -8.79
C ILE A 84 16.03 2.36 -8.21
N GLU A 85 16.94 2.84 -9.06
CA GLU A 85 18.24 3.36 -8.64
C GLU A 85 18.14 4.87 -8.42
N MET A 86 18.62 5.36 -7.29
CA MET A 86 18.55 6.77 -6.92
C MET A 86 19.85 7.26 -6.29
N ASN A 87 20.21 8.50 -6.60
CA ASN A 87 21.23 9.23 -5.86
C ASN A 87 20.65 9.85 -4.57
N LYS A 88 21.51 10.45 -3.75
CA LYS A 88 21.10 11.04 -2.46
C LYS A 88 20.00 12.10 -2.58
N GLU A 89 20.04 12.94 -3.60
CA GLU A 89 19.05 14.01 -3.81
C GLU A 89 17.69 13.42 -4.18
N GLU A 90 17.69 12.43 -5.08
CA GLU A 90 16.47 11.72 -5.49
C GLU A 90 15.81 10.97 -4.33
N VAL A 91 16.61 10.30 -3.48
CA VAL A 91 16.10 9.66 -2.25
C VAL A 91 15.48 10.69 -1.31
N GLN A 92 16.14 11.83 -1.11
CA GLN A 92 15.58 12.88 -0.24
C GLN A 92 14.26 13.43 -0.79
N ASN A 93 14.16 13.62 -2.10
CA ASN A 93 12.93 14.08 -2.75
C ASN A 93 11.79 13.06 -2.64
N LEU A 94 12.10 11.77 -2.77
CA LEU A 94 11.14 10.69 -2.55
C LEU A 94 10.60 10.70 -1.13
N ILE A 95 11.48 10.78 -0.12
CA ILE A 95 11.10 10.85 1.30
C ILE A 95 10.18 12.05 1.55
N ASN A 96 10.58 13.24 1.10
CA ASN A 96 9.80 14.47 1.30
C ASN A 96 8.39 14.36 0.68
N THR A 97 8.27 13.70 -0.47
CA THR A 97 7.00 13.48 -1.16
C THR A 97 6.10 12.51 -0.38
N LEU A 98 6.67 11.40 0.11
CA LEU A 98 5.95 10.43 0.92
C LEU A 98 5.49 11.03 2.26
N GLU A 99 6.33 11.83 2.92
CA GLU A 99 5.97 12.55 4.15
C GLU A 99 4.83 13.55 3.93
N ALA A 100 4.87 14.31 2.82
CA ALA A 100 3.81 15.25 2.47
C ALA A 100 2.47 14.53 2.22
N ALA A 101 2.50 13.40 1.48
CA ALA A 101 1.32 12.58 1.24
C ALA A 101 0.77 11.98 2.55
N ASN A 102 1.64 11.46 3.42
CA ASN A 102 1.25 10.92 4.72
C ASN A 102 0.59 11.98 5.61
N LYS A 103 1.12 13.21 5.60
CA LYS A 103 0.54 14.33 6.35
C LYS A 103 -0.91 14.59 5.94
N VAL A 104 -1.21 14.62 4.64
CA VAL A 104 -2.57 14.82 4.11
C VAL A 104 -3.50 13.70 4.55
N MET A 105 -3.07 12.44 4.47
CA MET A 105 -3.85 11.28 4.89
C MET A 105 -4.22 11.34 6.38
N LEU A 106 -3.27 11.70 7.25
CA LEU A 106 -3.50 11.80 8.69
C LEU A 106 -4.42 12.96 9.09
N THR A 107 -4.45 14.05 8.32
CA THR A 107 -5.39 15.17 8.56
C THR A 107 -6.81 14.91 8.04
N ASN A 108 -7.01 13.92 7.18
CA ASN A 108 -8.30 13.60 6.58
C ASN A 108 -9.04 12.42 7.27
N ILE A 109 -8.54 11.98 8.44
CA ILE A 109 -9.16 11.00 9.33
C ILE A 109 -9.63 11.73 10.59
#